data_AF-A0A529AAP4-F1
#
_entry.id   AF-A0A529AAP4-F1
#
_cell.length_a   1.000
_cell.length_b   1.000
_cell.length_c   1.000
_cell.angle_alpha   90.00
_cell.angle_beta   90.00
_cell.angle_gamma   90.00
#
_symmetry.space_group_name_H-M   'P 1'
#
loop_
_entity.id
_entity.type
_entity.pdbx_description
1 polymer ?
#
loop_
_entity_poly.entity_id
_entity_poly.type
_entity_poly.pdbx_seq_one_letter_code
_entity_poly.pdbx_strand_id
1 'polypeptide(L)'
;MKTIAKLLCGVALAAVAIAPASAKDLNKVGISVGLLGNPFFVATIKGIEVAAFDVSAPGADVTVMTNNVKAGEAACQYLIDHTGGKGDYVILNGPASSSILERVKGCKDVLAKHPDIK
;
A
#
# COMPACT_ATOMS: atom_id res chain seq x y z
N MET A 1 -47.55 -9.41 -47.25
CA MET A 1 -47.74 -8.29 -48.22
C MET A 1 -48.59 -7.21 -47.56
N LYS A 2 -48.15 -5.95 -47.66
CA LYS A 2 -48.86 -4.69 -47.40
C LYS A 2 -48.89 -4.22 -45.92
N THR A 3 -47.93 -3.38 -45.51
CA THR A 3 -47.90 -1.87 -45.53
C THR A 3 -48.77 -1.23 -44.44
N ILE A 4 -48.18 -0.62 -43.40
CA ILE A 4 -47.76 0.79 -43.22
C ILE A 4 -48.80 1.62 -42.42
N ALA A 5 -48.27 2.24 -41.36
CA ALA A 5 -48.66 3.47 -40.67
C ALA A 5 -50.02 3.55 -39.93
N LYS A 6 -49.93 3.77 -38.62
CA LYS A 6 -50.34 5.06 -38.04
C LYS A 6 -49.70 5.29 -36.66
N LEU A 7 -48.80 6.26 -36.67
CA LEU A 7 -48.28 7.04 -35.56
C LEU A 7 -49.45 7.58 -34.72
N LEU A 8 -49.43 7.36 -33.40
CA LEU A 8 -50.14 8.21 -32.45
C LEU A 8 -49.35 8.25 -31.14
N CYS A 9 -48.97 9.47 -30.81
CA CYS A 9 -48.31 9.91 -29.59
C CYS A 9 -48.87 9.21 -28.34
N GLY A 10 -47.96 8.57 -27.61
CA GLY A 10 -48.14 8.25 -26.21
C GLY A 10 -46.79 8.41 -25.55
N VAL A 11 -46.47 9.64 -25.13
CA VAL A 11 -45.35 9.93 -24.24
C VAL A 11 -45.67 9.21 -22.93
N ALA A 12 -45.29 7.94 -22.83
CA ALA A 12 -45.18 7.27 -21.55
C ALA A 12 -43.94 7.88 -20.89
N LEU A 13 -44.20 8.94 -20.13
CA LEU A 13 -43.26 9.56 -19.21
C LEU A 13 -42.78 8.43 -18.28
N ALA A 14 -41.65 7.81 -18.63
CA ALA A 14 -40.94 6.93 -17.73
C ALA A 14 -40.51 7.84 -16.58
N ALA A 15 -41.28 7.79 -15.49
CA ALA A 15 -40.87 8.34 -14.22
C ALA A 15 -39.59 7.61 -13.82
N VAL A 16 -38.45 8.17 -14.23
CA VAL A 16 -37.17 7.90 -13.60
C VAL A 16 -37.39 8.33 -12.17
N ALA A 17 -37.60 7.36 -11.29
CA ALA A 17 -37.51 7.59 -9.87
C ALA A 17 -36.08 8.09 -9.63
N ILE A 18 -35.92 9.40 -9.55
CA ILE A 18 -34.74 10.03 -8.98
C ILE A 18 -34.85 9.70 -7.49
N ALA A 19 -34.44 8.50 -7.11
CA ALA A 19 -34.07 8.26 -5.74
C ALA A 19 -32.93 9.23 -5.45
N PRO A 20 -33.02 10.10 -4.42
CA PRO A 20 -31.84 10.79 -3.97
C PRO A 20 -30.86 9.69 -3.57
N ALA A 21 -29.76 9.59 -4.29
CA ALA A 21 -28.62 8.84 -3.82
C ALA A 21 -28.19 9.54 -2.52
N SER A 22 -28.67 9.03 -1.38
CA SER A 22 -28.32 9.56 -0.08
C SER A 22 -26.82 9.39 0.05
N ALA A 23 -26.08 10.49 -0.08
CA ALA A 23 -24.64 10.48 0.09
C ALA A 23 -24.37 9.98 1.52
N LYS A 24 -23.61 8.88 1.65
CA LYS A 24 -23.15 8.44 2.96
C LYS A 24 -22.37 9.58 3.60
N ASP A 25 -22.65 9.84 4.87
CA ASP A 25 -21.83 10.75 5.66
C ASP A 25 -20.37 10.27 5.60
N LEU A 26 -19.50 11.11 5.04
CA LEU A 26 -18.07 10.83 4.95
C LEU A 26 -17.44 11.10 6.31
N ASN A 27 -17.29 10.06 7.13
CA ASN A 27 -16.70 10.19 8.46
C ASN A 27 -15.18 10.48 8.41
N LYS A 28 -14.52 10.21 7.28
CA LYS A 28 -13.09 10.45 7.06
C LYS A 28 -12.84 10.82 5.60
N VAL A 29 -12.03 11.84 5.37
CA VAL A 29 -11.56 12.26 4.05
C VAL A 29 -10.04 12.20 4.06
N GLY A 30 -9.48 11.35 3.19
CA GLY A 30 -8.03 11.31 2.96
C GLY A 30 -7.66 12.24 1.80
N ILE A 31 -6.58 12.99 1.94
CA ILE A 31 -6.03 13.83 0.87
C ILE A 31 -4.59 13.41 0.58
N SER A 32 -4.24 13.29 -0.70
CA SER A 32 -2.85 13.13 -1.14
C SER A 32 -2.34 14.47 -1.63
N VAL A 33 -1.19 14.93 -1.11
CA VAL A 33 -0.59 16.22 -1.48
C VAL A 33 0.86 16.02 -1.87
N GLY A 34 1.26 16.61 -3.00
CA GLY A 34 2.60 16.41 -3.58
C GLY A 34 3.70 17.31 -3.01
N LEU A 35 3.36 18.40 -2.28
CA LEU A 35 4.34 19.35 -1.74
C LEU A 35 4.08 19.69 -0.27
N LEU A 36 4.97 19.21 0.60
CA LEU A 36 5.01 19.55 2.03
C LEU A 36 5.48 20.99 2.31
N GLY A 37 6.02 21.69 1.31
CA GLY A 37 6.42 23.10 1.43
C GLY A 37 5.29 24.11 1.23
N ASN A 38 4.09 23.68 0.85
CA ASN A 38 2.97 24.58 0.66
C ASN A 38 2.30 24.94 2.00
N PRO A 39 2.22 26.23 2.38
CA PRO A 39 1.72 26.66 3.68
C PRO A 39 0.24 26.30 3.93
N PHE A 40 -0.59 26.15 2.88
CA PHE A 40 -1.99 25.74 3.01
C PHE A 40 -2.12 24.26 3.39
N PHE A 41 -1.30 23.39 2.79
CA PHE A 41 -1.25 21.98 3.18
C PHE A 41 -0.66 21.81 4.58
N VAL A 42 0.44 22.52 4.89
CA VAL A 42 1.03 22.52 6.24
C VAL A 42 0.02 22.96 7.30
N ALA A 43 -0.79 23.99 7.03
CA ALA A 43 -1.84 24.43 7.95
C ALA A 43 -2.94 23.38 8.14
N THR A 44 -3.29 22.64 7.08
CA THR A 44 -4.33 21.61 7.09
C THR A 44 -3.86 20.35 7.83
N ILE A 45 -2.58 19.99 7.74
CA ILE A 45 -2.01 18.77 8.36
C ILE A 45 -1.95 18.86 9.89
N LYS A 46 -1.96 20.05 10.51
CA LYS A 46 -1.82 20.23 11.97
C LYS A 46 -2.90 19.55 12.83
N GLY A 47 -4.00 19.09 12.24
CA GLY A 47 -5.04 18.29 12.92
C GLY A 47 -5.32 16.94 12.26
N ILE A 48 -4.45 16.49 11.34
CA ILE A 48 -4.62 15.24 10.60
C ILE A 48 -3.62 14.21 11.13
N GLU A 49 -4.11 13.01 11.42
CA GLU A 49 -3.28 11.84 11.70
C GLU A 49 -2.46 11.47 10.46
N VAL A 50 -1.13 11.49 10.56
CA VAL A 50 -0.24 11.11 9.47
C VAL A 50 0.10 9.63 9.59
N ALA A 51 -0.39 8.82 8.65
CA ALA A 51 -0.09 7.39 8.58
C ALA A 51 0.88 7.06 7.44
N ALA A 52 1.97 6.35 7.75
CA ALA A 52 2.88 5.77 6.77
C ALA A 52 2.52 4.30 6.49
N PHE A 53 2.63 3.89 5.23
CA PHE A 53 2.36 2.51 4.80
C PHE A 53 3.58 1.96 4.08
N ASP A 54 3.87 0.66 4.28
CA ASP A 54 4.97 -0.12 3.68
C ASP A 54 6.39 0.21 4.19
N VAL A 55 6.74 1.50 4.28
CA VAL A 55 8.04 1.98 4.74
C VAL A 55 7.80 3.07 5.80
N SER A 56 8.62 3.11 6.85
CA SER A 56 8.52 4.20 7.84
C SER A 56 8.95 5.53 7.23
N ALA A 57 8.24 6.58 7.62
CA ALA A 57 8.53 7.94 7.25
C ALA A 57 8.72 8.80 8.51
N PRO A 58 9.73 9.67 8.58
CA PRO A 58 9.85 10.63 9.66
C PRO A 58 8.59 11.48 9.78
N GLY A 59 8.07 11.63 11.00
CA GLY A 59 6.89 12.45 11.27
C GLY A 59 5.54 11.78 10.98
N ALA A 60 5.51 10.47 10.70
CA ALA A 60 4.27 9.71 10.74
C ALA A 60 3.89 9.37 12.20
N ASP A 61 2.64 9.61 12.56
CA ASP A 61 2.06 9.28 13.86
C ASP A 61 1.82 7.77 14.00
N VAL A 62 1.37 7.14 12.90
CA VAL A 62 1.15 5.70 12.79
C VAL A 62 1.91 5.16 11.59
N THR A 63 2.49 3.98 11.74
CA THR A 63 3.07 3.26 10.60
C THR A 63 2.54 1.85 10.52
N VAL A 64 2.05 1.47 9.34
CA VAL A 64 1.60 0.12 9.03
C VAL A 64 2.55 -0.47 7.99
N MET A 65 3.36 -1.43 8.40
CA MET A 65 4.33 -2.07 7.53
C MET A 65 4.45 -3.56 7.84
N THR A 66 5.05 -4.30 6.92
CA THR A 66 5.50 -5.67 7.20
C THR A 66 6.50 -5.66 8.35
N ASN A 67 6.53 -6.71 9.17
CA ASN A 67 7.68 -6.96 10.04
C ASN A 67 8.89 -7.34 9.15
N ASN A 68 9.66 -6.34 8.77
CA ASN A 68 10.73 -6.49 7.78
C ASN A 68 11.91 -7.31 8.32
N VAL A 69 12.17 -7.27 9.63
CA VAL A 69 13.15 -8.17 10.27
C VAL A 69 12.73 -9.63 10.08
N LYS A 70 11.49 -9.98 10.42
CA LYS A 70 10.96 -11.34 10.24
C LYS A 70 10.94 -11.77 8.77
N ALA A 71 10.63 -10.85 7.85
CA ALA A 71 10.70 -11.13 6.43
C ALA A 71 12.14 -11.45 5.98
N GLY A 72 13.13 -10.70 6.47
CA GLY A 72 14.55 -10.97 6.22
C GLY A 72 15.03 -12.31 6.78
N GLU A 73 14.63 -12.62 8.01
CA GLU A 73 14.91 -13.92 8.63
C GLU A 73 14.32 -15.06 7.79
N ALA A 74 13.04 -14.96 7.41
CA ALA A 74 12.35 -15.99 6.64
C ALA A 74 12.98 -16.21 5.26
N ALA A 75 13.38 -15.13 4.58
CA ALA A 75 14.01 -15.21 3.27
C ALA A 75 15.36 -15.97 3.32
N CYS A 76 16.22 -15.64 4.29
CA CYS A 76 17.53 -16.30 4.36
C CYS A 76 17.47 -17.69 4.99
N GLN A 77 16.52 -17.94 5.90
CA GLN A 77 16.24 -19.30 6.37
C GLN A 77 15.80 -20.19 5.20
N TYR A 78 14.91 -19.69 4.34
CA TYR A 78 14.48 -20.42 3.15
C TYR A 78 15.66 -20.80 2.26
N LEU A 79 16.61 -19.88 2.01
CA LEU A 79 17.79 -20.19 1.22
C LEU A 79 18.66 -21.26 1.89
N ILE A 80 18.93 -21.14 3.19
CA ILE A 80 19.70 -22.12 3.95
C ILE A 80 19.10 -23.52 3.83
N ASP A 81 17.79 -23.62 4.01
CA ASP A 81 17.05 -24.89 3.94
C ASP A 81 17.19 -25.55 2.56
N HIS A 82 17.31 -24.75 1.50
CA HIS A 82 17.36 -25.25 0.11
C HIS A 82 18.78 -25.42 -0.44
N THR A 83 19.80 -24.74 0.11
CA THR A 83 21.20 -25.00 -0.25
C THR A 83 21.91 -25.97 0.69
N GLY A 84 21.22 -26.43 1.74
CA GLY A 84 21.80 -27.28 2.77
C GLY A 84 22.80 -26.54 3.67
N GLY A 85 22.64 -25.23 3.83
CA GLY A 85 23.48 -24.39 4.69
C GLY A 85 24.92 -24.25 4.20
N LYS A 86 25.17 -24.36 2.90
CA LYS A 86 26.51 -24.26 2.29
C LYS A 86 26.51 -23.24 1.15
N GLY A 87 27.68 -22.65 0.91
CA GLY A 87 27.94 -21.73 -0.20
C GLY A 87 28.19 -20.30 0.25
N ASP A 88 28.53 -19.44 -0.72
CA ASP A 88 28.71 -18.01 -0.53
C ASP A 88 27.42 -17.26 -0.83
N TYR A 89 27.05 -16.31 0.01
CA TYR A 89 25.79 -15.58 -0.06
C TYR A 89 26.05 -14.09 -0.32
N VAL A 90 25.27 -13.52 -1.25
CA VAL A 90 25.32 -12.09 -1.56
C VAL A 90 23.95 -11.49 -1.32
N ILE A 91 23.91 -10.38 -0.58
CA ILE A 91 22.69 -9.59 -0.36
C ILE A 91 22.67 -8.42 -1.34
N LEU A 92 21.74 -8.46 -2.29
CA LEU A 92 21.52 -7.37 -3.26
C LEU A 92 20.53 -6.35 -2.67
N ASN A 93 21.01 -5.13 -2.42
CA ASN A 93 20.21 -4.06 -1.82
C ASN A 93 19.77 -3.00 -2.83
N GLY A 94 18.62 -2.41 -2.54
CA GLY A 94 18.15 -1.18 -3.18
C GLY A 94 18.58 0.09 -2.41
N PRO A 95 17.97 1.25 -2.73
CA PRO A 95 18.15 2.48 -1.98
C PRO A 95 17.86 2.28 -0.48
N ALA A 96 18.62 2.93 0.40
CA ALA A 96 18.46 2.73 1.84
C ALA A 96 17.09 3.25 2.33
N SER A 97 16.22 2.31 2.71
CA SER A 97 14.96 2.55 3.42
C SER A 97 14.89 1.68 4.67
N SER A 98 14.02 2.02 5.62
CA SER A 98 13.86 1.24 6.85
C SER A 98 13.55 -0.23 6.57
N SER A 99 12.62 -0.49 5.64
CA SER A 99 12.23 -1.85 5.26
C SER A 99 13.40 -2.67 4.70
N ILE A 100 14.27 -2.05 3.92
CA ILE A 100 15.45 -2.73 3.33
C ILE A 100 16.48 -3.00 4.43
N LEU A 101 16.80 -2.01 5.26
CA LEU A 101 17.77 -2.16 6.34
C LEU A 101 17.35 -3.25 7.35
N GLU A 102 16.05 -3.30 7.69
CA GLU A 102 15.51 -4.32 8.60
C GLU A 102 15.53 -5.72 7.99
N ARG A 103 15.20 -5.88 6.69
CA ARG A 103 15.32 -7.18 6.00
C ARG A 103 16.77 -7.66 5.96
N VAL A 104 17.72 -6.76 5.66
CA VAL A 104 19.15 -7.07 5.66
C VAL A 104 19.60 -7.52 7.05
N LYS A 105 19.16 -6.81 8.10
CA LYS A 105 19.45 -7.19 9.48
C LYS A 105 18.92 -8.59 9.80
N GLY A 106 17.63 -8.85 9.54
CA GLY A 106 17.03 -10.16 9.81
C GLY A 106 17.71 -11.30 9.05
N CYS A 107 18.08 -11.07 7.79
CA CYS A 107 18.86 -12.05 7.04
C CYS A 107 20.23 -12.30 7.68
N LYS A 108 20.98 -11.24 8.02
CA LYS A 108 22.30 -11.36 8.67
C LYS A 108 22.21 -12.09 10.02
N ASP A 109 21.16 -11.85 10.80
CA ASP A 109 20.93 -12.53 12.08
C ASP A 109 20.73 -14.04 11.91
N VAL A 110 20.17 -14.48 10.78
CA VAL A 110 20.09 -15.91 10.43
C VAL A 110 21.44 -16.42 9.94
N LEU A 111 22.06 -15.77 8.95
CA LEU A 111 23.35 -16.21 8.39
C LEU A 111 24.46 -16.31 9.46
N ALA A 112 24.48 -15.41 10.44
CA ALA A 112 25.45 -15.44 11.54
C ALA A 112 25.39 -16.69 12.43
N LYS A 113 24.30 -17.46 12.38
CA LYS A 113 24.15 -18.74 13.10
C LYS A 113 24.76 -19.92 12.35
N HIS A 114 25.20 -19.71 11.10
CA HIS A 114 25.76 -20.74 10.22
C HIS A 114 27.21 -20.40 9.88
N PRO A 115 28.19 -20.86 10.67
CA PRO A 115 29.60 -20.47 10.52
C PRO A 115 30.25 -20.97 9.23
N ASP A 116 29.65 -21.95 8.57
CA ASP A 116 30.11 -22.50 7.29
C ASP A 116 29.64 -21.68 6.08
N ILE A 117 28.78 -20.68 6.29
CA ILE A 117 28.27 -19.75 5.27
C ILE A 117 29.12 -18.47 5.26
N LYS A 118 29.43 -17.95 4.07
CA LYS A 118 30.22 -16.74 3.87
C LYS A 118 29.44 -15.64 3.15
#